data_AF-A0A961D6X8-F1
#
_entry.id   AF-A0A961D6X8-F1
#
_cell.length_a   1.000
_cell.length_b   1.000
_cell.length_c   1.000
_cell.angle_alpha   90.00
_cell.angle_beta   90.00
_cell.angle_gamma   90.00
#
_symmetry.space_group_name_H-M   'P 1'
#
loop_
_entity.id
_entity.type
_entity.pdbx_description
1 polymer ?
#
loop_
_entity_poly.entity_id
_entity_poly.type
_entity_poly.pdbx_seq_one_letter_code
_entity_poly.pdbx_strand_id
1 'polypeptide(L)'
;MTSLISDLPILLRPFNARTRQEAERLVDDDAVRGLELLEDEMMAEVRLDDRPAQVRWLRGEHGWHGETDVDDDQELEDLALCTTLVAVQRREARGTLPLPPVEEEDFEHQLATKLGRQLTPDEENYLSKMEKRYERVRLTGKIFDQDMVRLHPKWAIQSLEPVALWPEPPKSLSEFWNYIALALADKGLAVPGFLRGMSDIDATREALREWRHASTVPTWQKRIREFIDSRQDDRDTHNQPPRECDFRLLITVNDARLQMRLGSETPSPYTTVDAALLDNLSREHRDGRIVTSGDSELLLVSCMAQCGEDWHDSFRLESKHHAQWLGTLFQQPALNDRLVTLDEVSFQRASAPLRWGTNLSANGLNLNLQLETSDGAPAPLPLRILRGVQTFYLSSDTLFLGPVWLHDESRIDAAVTMPLEALATPEGIAFMREIEIEVPDAIKSRVRHEDLHVNITAACMARTGNSSGAEFVTLKAEAVDGEGRVREMLRFSGWQPVDEKKTTQTDSPRFIEIRGARIHNLKGVDVSIPRNTVTVF
;
A
#
# COMPACT_ATOMS: atom_id res chain seq x y z
N MET A 1 23.90 -52.12 -23.49
CA MET A 1 22.56 -52.09 -22.85
C MET A 1 22.09 -53.41 -22.23
N THR A 2 22.58 -54.58 -22.67
CA THR A 2 22.09 -55.90 -22.20
C THR A 2 22.57 -56.35 -20.81
N SER A 3 23.44 -55.59 -20.11
CA SER A 3 24.11 -56.07 -18.89
C SER A 3 23.42 -55.72 -17.57
N LEU A 4 22.93 -54.49 -17.35
CA LEU A 4 22.28 -54.15 -16.07
C LEU A 4 20.94 -54.87 -15.92
N ILE A 5 20.16 -54.83 -17.01
CA ILE A 5 18.84 -55.46 -17.14
C ILE A 5 18.89 -56.96 -16.86
N SER A 6 19.87 -57.68 -17.43
CA SER A 6 20.03 -59.13 -17.20
C SER A 6 20.35 -59.46 -15.76
N ASP A 7 21.01 -58.53 -15.05
CA ASP A 7 21.53 -58.72 -13.71
C ASP A 7 20.52 -58.25 -12.64
N LEU A 8 19.42 -57.59 -13.02
CA LEU A 8 18.37 -57.11 -12.10
C LEU A 8 17.90 -58.17 -11.08
N PRO A 9 17.63 -59.44 -11.46
CA PRO A 9 17.22 -60.46 -10.48
C PRO A 9 18.30 -60.76 -9.43
N ILE A 10 19.57 -60.62 -9.80
CA ILE A 10 20.73 -60.83 -8.93
C ILE A 10 20.90 -59.61 -8.03
N LEU A 11 20.83 -58.40 -8.59
CA LEU A 11 21.02 -57.13 -7.88
C LEU A 11 19.89 -56.81 -6.90
N LEU A 12 18.66 -57.28 -7.16
CA LEU A 12 17.53 -57.11 -6.24
C LEU A 12 17.57 -58.09 -5.06
N ARG A 13 18.31 -59.20 -5.17
CA ARG A 13 18.33 -60.29 -4.19
C ARG A 13 18.80 -59.89 -2.77
N PRO A 14 19.80 -59.01 -2.59
CA PRO A 14 20.28 -58.60 -1.27
C PRO A 14 19.25 -57.84 -0.44
N PHE A 15 18.34 -57.09 -1.08
CA PHE A 15 17.33 -56.29 -0.37
C PHE A 15 16.23 -57.15 0.24
N ASN A 16 15.85 -56.83 1.48
CA ASN A 16 14.79 -57.55 2.20
C ASN A 16 13.39 -57.26 1.61
N ALA A 17 12.39 -58.07 1.98
CA ALA A 17 11.04 -57.96 1.43
C ALA A 17 10.34 -56.63 1.75
N ARG A 18 10.63 -56.03 2.91
CA ARG A 18 10.05 -54.75 3.33
C ARG A 18 10.60 -53.61 2.47
N THR A 19 11.92 -53.57 2.26
CA THR A 19 12.59 -52.58 1.41
C THR A 19 12.08 -52.66 -0.03
N ARG A 20 11.89 -53.87 -0.59
CA ARG A 20 11.35 -54.02 -1.95
C ARG A 20 9.91 -53.52 -2.08
N GLN A 21 9.05 -53.82 -1.09
CA GLN A 21 7.67 -53.34 -1.10
C GLN A 21 7.60 -51.82 -1.04
N GLU A 22 8.47 -51.19 -0.24
CA GLU A 22 8.54 -49.74 -0.13
C GLU A 22 9.14 -49.09 -1.38
N ALA A 23 10.17 -49.70 -1.97
CA ALA A 23 10.72 -49.29 -3.26
C ALA A 23 9.66 -49.34 -4.38
N GLU A 24 8.82 -50.38 -4.40
CA GLU A 24 7.69 -50.45 -5.33
C GLU A 24 6.70 -49.29 -5.13
N ARG A 25 6.37 -48.96 -3.88
CA ARG A 25 5.51 -47.80 -3.54
C ARG A 25 6.12 -46.48 -4.04
N LEU A 26 7.41 -46.27 -3.79
CA LEU A 26 8.11 -45.06 -4.24
C LEU A 26 8.16 -44.94 -5.77
N VAL A 27 8.33 -46.05 -6.49
CA VAL A 27 8.25 -46.07 -7.96
C VAL A 27 6.83 -45.78 -8.45
N ASP A 28 5.80 -46.27 -7.75
CA ASP A 28 4.40 -45.95 -8.04
C ASP A 28 4.09 -44.45 -7.79
N ASP A 29 4.73 -43.83 -6.81
CA ASP A 29 4.62 -42.40 -6.48
C ASP A 29 5.53 -41.49 -7.33
N ASP A 30 6.12 -42.02 -8.42
CA ASP A 30 7.02 -41.32 -9.35
C ASP A 30 8.23 -40.65 -8.65
N ALA A 31 8.77 -41.33 -7.64
CA ALA A 31 9.88 -40.82 -6.84
C ALA A 31 11.25 -40.87 -7.55
N VAL A 32 11.38 -41.57 -8.68
CA VAL A 32 12.65 -41.71 -9.42
C VAL A 32 12.71 -40.76 -10.61
N ARG A 33 13.62 -39.79 -10.53
CA ARG A 33 13.83 -38.74 -11.53
C ARG A 33 15.21 -38.84 -12.18
N GLY A 34 15.32 -38.32 -13.39
CA GLY A 34 16.61 -38.22 -14.09
C GLY A 34 17.32 -39.56 -14.31
N LEU A 35 16.58 -40.65 -14.51
CA LEU A 35 17.18 -41.96 -14.78
C LEU A 35 17.96 -41.91 -16.10
N GLU A 36 19.27 -42.02 -16.02
CA GLU A 36 20.20 -42.14 -17.14
C GLU A 36 20.81 -43.54 -17.12
N LEU A 37 20.88 -44.17 -18.28
CA LEU A 37 21.33 -45.56 -18.41
C LEU A 37 22.36 -45.65 -19.54
N LEU A 38 23.62 -45.76 -19.14
CA LEU A 38 24.79 -45.91 -20.00
C LEU A 38 25.22 -47.39 -20.06
N GLU A 39 26.31 -47.70 -20.75
CA GLU A 39 26.75 -49.09 -20.93
C GLU A 39 27.37 -49.69 -19.66
N ASP A 40 28.09 -48.87 -18.89
CA ASP A 40 28.88 -49.20 -17.71
C ASP A 40 28.42 -48.44 -16.45
N GLU A 41 27.41 -47.58 -16.58
CA GLU A 41 26.93 -46.69 -15.53
C GLU A 41 25.41 -46.47 -15.60
N MET A 42 24.76 -46.31 -14.46
CA MET A 42 23.39 -45.83 -14.34
C MET A 42 23.31 -44.79 -13.23
N MET A 43 22.60 -43.70 -13.46
CA MET A 43 22.38 -42.62 -12.49
C MET A 43 20.90 -42.32 -12.35
N ALA A 44 20.45 -41.99 -11.14
CA ALA A 44 19.12 -41.46 -10.90
C ALA A 44 19.07 -40.67 -9.58
N GLU A 45 18.10 -39.77 -9.48
CA GLU A 45 17.71 -39.16 -8.21
C GLU A 45 16.47 -39.89 -7.66
N VAL A 46 16.53 -40.35 -6.41
CA VAL A 46 15.42 -40.94 -5.69
C VAL A 46 14.92 -39.96 -4.64
N ARG A 47 13.67 -39.53 -4.74
CA ARG A 47 13.05 -38.66 -3.75
C ARG A 47 12.56 -39.47 -2.56
N LEU A 48 13.31 -39.43 -1.46
CA LEU A 48 12.87 -39.93 -0.15
C LEU A 48 12.07 -38.84 0.57
N ASP A 49 11.32 -39.21 1.62
CA ASP A 49 10.35 -38.32 2.28
C ASP A 49 10.97 -36.98 2.75
N ASP A 50 12.20 -37.01 3.27
CA ASP A 50 12.85 -35.84 3.86
C ASP A 50 13.99 -35.25 3.00
N ARG A 51 14.45 -35.96 1.95
CA ARG A 51 15.55 -35.50 1.07
C ARG A 51 15.64 -36.28 -0.26
N PRO A 52 16.11 -35.64 -1.35
CA PRO A 52 16.54 -36.38 -2.53
C PRO A 52 17.86 -37.12 -2.25
N ALA A 53 17.98 -38.34 -2.78
CA ALA A 53 19.17 -39.17 -2.76
C ALA A 53 19.68 -39.36 -4.19
N GLN A 54 20.94 -39.01 -4.46
CA GLN A 54 21.61 -39.36 -5.70
C GLN A 54 22.06 -40.81 -5.62
N VAL A 55 21.71 -41.59 -6.63
CA VAL A 55 22.02 -43.02 -6.71
C VAL A 55 22.76 -43.29 -8.01
N ARG A 56 23.88 -44.00 -7.89
CA ARG A 56 24.74 -44.37 -9.00
C ARG A 56 24.99 -45.88 -8.96
N TRP A 57 24.86 -46.56 -10.08
CA TRP A 57 25.31 -47.93 -10.25
C TRP A 57 26.43 -47.97 -11.27
N LEU A 58 27.53 -48.59 -10.92
CA LEU A 58 28.75 -48.68 -11.73
C LEU A 58 29.09 -50.13 -12.00
N ARG A 59 29.57 -50.42 -13.21
CA ARG A 59 29.99 -51.76 -13.60
C ARG A 59 31.48 -51.96 -13.30
N GLY A 60 31.79 -52.76 -12.28
CA GLY A 60 33.15 -53.14 -11.92
C GLY A 60 33.55 -54.54 -12.42
N GLU A 61 34.76 -54.99 -12.06
CA GLU A 61 35.30 -56.32 -12.42
C GLU A 61 34.47 -57.49 -11.86
N HIS A 62 33.69 -57.25 -10.81
CA HIS A 62 32.86 -58.25 -10.12
C HIS A 62 31.35 -58.05 -10.30
N GLY A 63 30.95 -57.20 -11.25
CA GLY A 63 29.55 -56.87 -11.54
C GLY A 63 29.16 -55.45 -11.16
N TRP A 64 27.86 -55.20 -11.11
CA TRP A 64 27.32 -53.89 -10.75
C TRP A 64 27.40 -53.64 -9.25
N HIS A 65 27.92 -52.47 -8.87
CA HIS A 65 27.93 -51.97 -7.51
C HIS A 65 27.15 -50.65 -7.46
N GLY A 66 26.34 -50.48 -6.42
CA GLY A 66 25.54 -49.29 -6.21
C GLY A 66 26.15 -48.40 -5.14
N GLU A 67 26.12 -47.10 -5.36
CA GLU A 67 26.57 -46.04 -4.48
C GLU A 67 25.45 -44.99 -4.35
N THR A 68 25.35 -44.36 -3.19
CA THR A 68 24.42 -43.25 -2.97
C THR A 68 25.05 -42.21 -2.05
N ASP A 69 24.56 -40.97 -2.11
CA ASP A 69 24.96 -39.88 -1.22
C ASP A 69 24.20 -39.87 0.13
N VAL A 70 23.41 -40.93 0.41
CA VAL A 70 22.77 -41.14 1.71
C VAL A 70 23.81 -41.61 2.71
N ASP A 71 24.35 -40.66 3.48
CA ASP A 71 25.24 -40.96 4.59
C ASP A 71 24.47 -41.27 5.89
N ASP A 72 25.04 -42.14 6.73
CA ASP A 72 24.64 -42.47 8.11
C ASP A 72 23.28 -43.18 8.33
N ASP A 73 22.64 -43.75 7.29
CA ASP A 73 21.43 -44.57 7.43
C ASP A 73 21.36 -45.71 6.38
N GLN A 74 21.70 -46.92 6.82
CA GLN A 74 21.72 -48.12 5.97
C GLN A 74 20.33 -48.48 5.42
N GLU A 75 19.25 -48.23 6.17
CA GLU A 75 17.90 -48.58 5.71
C GLU A 75 17.47 -47.66 4.56
N LEU A 76 17.84 -46.39 4.62
CA LEU A 76 17.58 -45.42 3.56
C LEU A 76 18.50 -45.60 2.34
N GLU A 77 19.77 -45.96 2.56
CA GLU A 77 20.69 -46.34 1.49
C GLU A 77 20.14 -47.53 0.70
N ASP A 78 19.79 -48.61 1.40
CA ASP A 78 19.24 -49.81 0.80
C ASP A 78 17.93 -49.52 0.06
N LEU A 79 17.08 -48.63 0.61
CA LEU A 79 15.84 -48.21 -0.02
C LEU A 79 16.09 -47.41 -1.30
N ALA A 80 17.01 -46.44 -1.29
CA ALA A 80 17.33 -45.65 -2.48
C ALA A 80 17.89 -46.53 -3.61
N LEU A 81 18.86 -47.40 -3.29
CA LEU A 81 19.45 -48.35 -4.22
C LEU A 81 18.40 -49.31 -4.79
N CYS A 82 17.56 -49.90 -3.94
CA CYS A 82 16.51 -50.81 -4.37
C CYS A 82 15.46 -50.11 -5.27
N THR A 83 15.09 -48.87 -4.92
CA THR A 83 14.11 -48.07 -5.67
C THR A 83 14.56 -47.81 -7.10
N THR A 84 15.85 -47.53 -7.32
CA THR A 84 16.37 -47.34 -8.69
C THR A 84 16.30 -48.62 -9.54
N LEU A 85 16.64 -49.79 -8.98
CA LEU A 85 16.56 -51.06 -9.70
C LEU A 85 15.12 -51.46 -10.04
N VAL A 86 14.18 -51.24 -9.11
CA VAL A 86 12.74 -51.48 -9.33
C VAL A 86 12.21 -50.56 -10.43
N ALA A 87 12.67 -49.30 -10.48
CA ALA A 87 12.30 -48.36 -11.54
C ALA A 87 12.79 -48.82 -12.91
N VAL A 88 14.04 -49.30 -13.03
CA VAL A 88 14.58 -49.87 -14.27
C VAL A 88 13.75 -51.09 -14.69
N GLN A 89 13.50 -52.03 -13.77
CA GLN A 89 12.71 -53.22 -14.04
C GLN A 89 11.31 -52.89 -14.58
N ARG A 90 10.62 -51.90 -13.98
CA ARG A 90 9.29 -51.49 -14.42
C ARG A 90 9.30 -50.75 -15.76
N ARG A 91 10.29 -49.88 -15.99
CA ARG A 91 10.42 -49.14 -17.26
C ARG A 91 10.77 -50.09 -18.41
N GLU A 92 11.59 -51.10 -18.17
CA GLU A 92 11.87 -52.16 -19.12
C GLU A 92 10.61 -52.97 -19.46
N ALA A 93 9.86 -53.42 -18.46
CA ALA A 93 8.62 -54.17 -18.66
C ALA A 93 7.57 -53.37 -19.46
N ARG A 94 7.62 -52.04 -19.38
CA ARG A 94 6.75 -51.11 -20.13
C ARG A 94 7.32 -50.70 -21.50
N GLY A 95 8.58 -51.07 -21.81
CA GLY A 95 9.27 -50.63 -23.03
C GLY A 95 9.62 -49.13 -23.06
N THR A 96 9.69 -48.48 -21.89
CA THR A 96 9.90 -47.02 -21.74
C THR A 96 11.28 -46.69 -21.16
N LEU A 97 12.29 -47.51 -21.42
CA LEU A 97 13.66 -47.18 -21.04
C LEU A 97 14.16 -45.98 -21.88
N PRO A 98 14.93 -45.06 -21.28
CA PRO A 98 15.57 -43.99 -22.03
C PRO A 98 16.48 -44.58 -23.11
N LEU A 99 16.39 -44.05 -24.33
CA LEU A 99 17.30 -44.41 -25.42
C LEU A 99 18.72 -43.95 -25.04
N PRO A 100 19.77 -44.68 -25.45
CA PRO A 100 21.13 -44.18 -25.30
C PRO A 100 21.26 -42.80 -25.95
N PRO A 101 22.07 -41.90 -25.40
CA PRO A 101 22.43 -40.69 -26.12
C PRO A 101 22.98 -41.10 -27.50
N VAL A 102 22.36 -40.58 -28.55
CA VAL A 102 22.93 -40.65 -29.90
C VAL A 102 24.23 -39.87 -29.85
N GLU A 103 25.35 -40.46 -30.27
CA GLU A 103 26.60 -39.71 -30.46
C GLU A 103 26.32 -38.58 -31.46
N GLU A 104 26.13 -37.36 -30.97
CA GLU A 104 25.95 -36.18 -31.80
C GLU A 104 27.27 -35.88 -32.53
N GLU A 105 27.20 -35.46 -33.81
CA GLU A 105 28.33 -34.81 -34.45
C GLU A 105 28.73 -33.60 -33.60
N ASP A 106 29.97 -33.59 -33.13
CA ASP A 106 30.49 -32.60 -32.21
C ASP A 106 30.33 -31.17 -32.77
N PHE A 107 29.36 -30.42 -32.24
CA PHE A 107 29.07 -29.04 -32.66
C PHE A 107 30.29 -28.13 -32.49
N GLU A 108 31.13 -28.44 -31.50
CA GLU A 108 32.41 -27.78 -31.28
C GLU A 108 33.37 -28.05 -32.45
N HIS A 109 33.42 -29.29 -32.93
CA HIS A 109 34.21 -29.68 -34.09
C HIS A 109 33.75 -28.98 -35.38
N GLN A 110 32.43 -28.87 -35.60
CA GLN A 110 31.88 -28.13 -36.74
C GLN A 110 32.27 -26.65 -36.69
N LEU A 111 32.24 -26.06 -35.50
CA LEU A 111 32.60 -24.67 -35.27
C LEU A 111 34.10 -24.41 -35.45
N ALA A 112 34.97 -25.26 -34.88
CA ALA A 112 36.42 -25.18 -35.05
C ALA A 112 36.84 -25.33 -36.51
N THR A 113 36.21 -26.27 -37.24
CA THR A 113 36.41 -26.48 -38.67
C THR A 113 36.05 -25.23 -39.47
N LYS A 114 34.91 -24.60 -39.18
CA LYS A 114 34.46 -23.39 -39.88
C LYS A 114 35.31 -22.16 -39.59
N LEU A 115 35.77 -22.02 -38.35
CA LEU A 115 36.64 -20.92 -37.93
C LEU A 115 38.08 -21.11 -38.43
N GLY A 116 38.47 -22.33 -38.83
CA GLY A 116 39.83 -22.66 -39.25
C GLY A 116 40.84 -22.57 -38.10
N ARG A 117 40.37 -22.59 -36.85
CA ARG A 117 41.17 -22.48 -35.62
C ARG A 117 40.45 -23.15 -34.46
N GLN A 118 41.20 -23.48 -33.40
CA GLN A 118 40.59 -23.85 -32.12
C GLN A 118 39.88 -22.64 -31.48
N LEU A 119 38.91 -22.96 -30.63
CA LEU A 119 38.18 -21.97 -29.85
C LEU A 119 39.09 -21.35 -28.79
N THR A 120 38.77 -20.12 -28.43
CA THR A 120 39.39 -19.47 -27.28
C THR A 120 38.69 -19.90 -25.99
N PRO A 121 39.33 -19.78 -24.81
CA PRO A 121 38.70 -20.13 -23.53
C PRO A 121 37.37 -19.41 -23.26
N ASP A 122 37.22 -18.17 -23.73
CA ASP A 122 35.98 -17.39 -23.60
C ASP A 122 34.86 -17.92 -24.51
N GLU A 123 35.21 -18.43 -25.71
CA GLU A 123 34.28 -19.05 -26.65
C GLU A 123 33.83 -20.43 -26.16
N GLU A 124 34.75 -21.23 -25.61
CA GLU A 124 34.44 -22.51 -24.93
C GLU A 124 33.50 -22.29 -23.74
N ASN A 125 33.77 -21.27 -22.91
CA ASN A 125 32.88 -20.92 -21.79
C ASN A 125 31.49 -20.48 -22.27
N TYR A 126 31.39 -19.82 -23.43
CA TYR A 126 30.09 -19.50 -24.03
C TYR A 126 29.37 -20.76 -24.51
N LEU A 127 30.06 -21.69 -25.18
CA LEU A 127 29.47 -22.97 -25.62
C LEU A 127 28.98 -23.79 -24.43
N SER A 128 29.78 -23.90 -23.37
CA SER A 128 29.36 -24.59 -22.13
C SER A 128 28.09 -23.97 -21.52
N LYS A 129 27.94 -22.64 -21.58
CA LYS A 129 26.69 -21.98 -21.16
C LYS A 129 25.53 -22.36 -22.07
N MET A 130 25.75 -22.42 -23.38
CA MET A 130 24.74 -22.80 -24.36
C MET A 130 24.30 -24.26 -24.19
N GLU A 131 25.22 -25.20 -24.07
CA GLU A 131 24.99 -26.62 -23.79
C GLU A 131 24.20 -26.82 -22.51
N LYS A 132 24.61 -26.18 -21.41
CA LYS A 132 23.86 -26.24 -20.13
C LYS A 132 22.42 -25.76 -20.27
N ARG A 133 22.12 -24.85 -21.20
CA ARG A 133 20.75 -24.38 -21.45
C ARG A 133 20.00 -25.33 -22.37
N TYR A 134 20.66 -25.87 -23.39
CA TYR A 134 20.12 -26.91 -24.25
C TYR A 134 19.75 -28.16 -23.44
N GLU A 135 20.62 -28.66 -22.56
CA GLU A 135 20.32 -29.81 -21.70
C GLU A 135 19.11 -29.58 -20.80
N ARG A 136 19.01 -28.39 -20.19
CA ARG A 136 17.82 -28.07 -19.40
C ARG A 136 16.56 -27.99 -20.27
N VAL A 137 16.65 -27.48 -21.50
CA VAL A 137 15.53 -27.49 -22.45
C VAL A 137 15.16 -28.92 -22.84
N ARG A 138 16.14 -29.82 -23.01
CA ARG A 138 15.91 -31.25 -23.28
C ARG A 138 15.14 -31.92 -22.14
N LEU A 139 15.47 -31.58 -20.89
CA LEU A 139 14.79 -32.10 -19.69
C LEU A 139 13.41 -31.49 -19.45
N THR A 140 13.24 -30.19 -19.69
CA THR A 140 12.03 -29.44 -19.27
C THR A 140 11.08 -29.08 -20.41
N GLY A 141 11.54 -29.16 -21.65
CA GLY A 141 10.87 -28.69 -22.87
C GLY A 141 10.73 -27.17 -22.96
N LYS A 142 11.24 -26.40 -21.98
CA LYS A 142 10.93 -24.98 -21.80
C LYS A 142 12.18 -24.13 -21.67
N ILE A 143 12.12 -22.91 -22.18
CA ILE A 143 13.14 -21.87 -22.01
C ILE A 143 12.48 -20.61 -21.45
N PHE A 144 13.19 -19.88 -20.59
CA PHE A 144 12.68 -18.67 -19.95
C PHE A 144 13.54 -17.45 -20.31
N ASP A 145 13.04 -16.25 -20.09
CA ASP A 145 13.80 -15.01 -20.34
C ASP A 145 15.11 -14.97 -19.54
N GLN A 146 15.13 -15.52 -18.33
CA GLN A 146 16.35 -15.63 -17.51
C GLN A 146 17.46 -16.44 -18.19
N ASP A 147 17.09 -17.36 -19.08
CA ASP A 147 18.00 -18.22 -19.81
C ASP A 147 18.59 -17.52 -20.99
N MET A 148 17.74 -16.76 -21.69
CA MET A 148 18.14 -15.89 -22.77
C MET A 148 19.10 -14.80 -22.29
N VAL A 149 18.93 -14.26 -21.08
CA VAL A 149 19.88 -13.31 -20.48
C VAL A 149 21.28 -13.92 -20.32
N ARG A 150 21.38 -15.23 -20.06
CA ARG A 150 22.67 -15.93 -19.92
C ARG A 150 23.37 -16.14 -21.26
N LEU A 151 22.61 -16.18 -22.35
CA LEU A 151 23.11 -16.27 -23.73
C LEU A 151 23.39 -14.88 -24.31
N HIS A 152 22.58 -13.88 -23.97
CA HIS A 152 22.76 -12.50 -24.41
C HIS A 152 22.36 -11.49 -23.31
N PRO A 153 23.32 -10.75 -22.72
CA PRO A 153 23.06 -9.87 -21.56
C PRO A 153 22.01 -8.77 -21.78
N LYS A 154 21.82 -8.32 -23.03
CA LYS A 154 20.81 -7.29 -23.37
C LYS A 154 19.41 -7.86 -23.62
N TRP A 155 19.19 -9.15 -23.38
CA TRP A 155 17.85 -9.73 -23.46
C TRP A 155 16.96 -9.15 -22.34
N ALA A 156 15.87 -8.50 -22.72
CA ALA A 156 14.92 -7.96 -21.75
C ALA A 156 14.01 -9.07 -21.20
N ILE A 157 13.91 -9.17 -19.87
CA ILE A 157 12.95 -10.04 -19.18
C ILE A 157 11.57 -9.39 -19.26
N GLN A 158 10.63 -10.08 -19.90
CA GLN A 158 9.26 -9.60 -20.11
C GLN A 158 8.24 -10.39 -19.28
N SER A 159 8.52 -11.67 -19.01
CA SER A 159 7.60 -12.54 -18.27
C SER A 159 8.34 -13.59 -17.44
N LEU A 160 7.64 -14.17 -16.47
CA LEU A 160 8.02 -15.41 -15.79
C LEU A 160 7.55 -16.66 -16.54
N GLU A 161 6.74 -16.49 -17.57
CA GLU A 161 6.27 -17.58 -18.43
C GLU A 161 7.37 -18.04 -19.42
N PRO A 162 7.32 -19.31 -19.88
CA PRO A 162 8.24 -19.80 -20.89
C PRO A 162 8.16 -19.01 -22.19
N VAL A 163 9.31 -18.72 -22.79
CA VAL A 163 9.40 -18.08 -24.10
C VAL A 163 9.08 -19.12 -25.18
N ALA A 164 8.02 -18.88 -25.95
CA ALA A 164 7.65 -19.73 -27.06
C ALA A 164 8.56 -19.49 -28.26
N LEU A 165 9.64 -20.27 -28.38
CA LEU A 165 10.60 -20.18 -29.48
C LEU A 165 10.41 -21.25 -30.56
N TRP A 166 9.79 -22.39 -30.20
CA TRP A 166 9.64 -23.57 -31.05
C TRP A 166 8.32 -24.29 -30.76
N PRO A 167 7.76 -25.03 -31.73
CA PRO A 167 6.60 -25.92 -31.52
C PRO A 167 6.97 -27.17 -30.71
N GLU A 168 8.13 -27.77 -31.00
CA GLU A 168 8.69 -28.94 -30.33
C GLU A 168 10.11 -28.62 -29.86
N PRO A 169 10.57 -29.16 -28.73
CA PRO A 169 11.94 -28.93 -28.26
C PRO A 169 12.99 -29.31 -29.32
N PRO A 170 14.07 -28.54 -29.46
CA PRO A 170 15.12 -28.81 -30.44
C PRO A 170 15.78 -30.17 -30.18
N LYS A 171 16.11 -30.88 -31.26
CA LYS A 171 16.67 -32.23 -31.23
C LYS A 171 18.19 -32.27 -31.20
N SER A 172 18.84 -31.14 -31.48
CA SER A 172 20.29 -30.98 -31.44
C SER A 172 20.68 -29.60 -30.93
N LEU A 173 21.92 -29.46 -30.46
CA LEU A 173 22.48 -28.16 -30.07
C LEU A 173 22.50 -27.15 -31.23
N SER A 174 22.71 -27.62 -32.46
CA SER A 174 22.65 -26.79 -33.67
C SER A 174 21.25 -26.23 -33.94
N GLU A 175 20.23 -27.08 -33.82
CA GLU A 175 18.82 -26.65 -33.96
C GLU A 175 18.42 -25.68 -32.84
N PHE A 176 18.85 -25.95 -31.61
CA PHE A 176 18.67 -25.03 -30.49
C PHE A 176 19.27 -23.66 -30.80
N TRP A 177 20.52 -23.61 -31.30
CA TRP A 177 21.16 -22.35 -31.68
C TRP A 177 20.43 -21.62 -32.81
N ASN A 178 19.88 -22.33 -33.79
CA ASN A 178 19.07 -21.72 -34.86
C ASN A 178 17.86 -20.96 -34.30
N TYR A 179 17.12 -21.55 -33.36
CA TYR A 179 15.98 -20.88 -32.72
C TYR A 179 16.41 -19.68 -31.88
N ILE A 180 17.50 -19.79 -31.13
CA ILE A 180 18.06 -18.69 -30.33
C ILE A 180 18.51 -17.54 -31.23
N ALA A 181 19.24 -17.85 -32.31
CA ALA A 181 19.72 -16.85 -33.25
C ALA A 181 18.57 -16.09 -33.93
N LEU A 182 17.50 -16.80 -34.33
CA LEU A 182 16.29 -16.16 -34.85
C LEU A 182 15.63 -15.25 -33.82
N ALA A 183 15.52 -15.69 -32.56
CA ALA A 183 14.93 -14.90 -31.47
C ALA A 183 15.74 -13.62 -31.17
N LEU A 184 17.08 -13.71 -31.22
CA LEU A 184 17.97 -12.56 -31.10
C LEU A 184 17.79 -11.60 -32.28
N ALA A 185 17.73 -12.12 -33.51
CA ALA A 185 17.53 -11.33 -34.72
C ALA A 185 16.18 -10.58 -34.71
N ASP A 186 15.10 -11.23 -34.27
CA ASP A 186 13.77 -10.63 -34.16
C ASP A 186 13.74 -9.46 -33.14
N LYS A 187 14.63 -9.48 -32.12
CA LYS A 187 14.83 -8.38 -31.16
C LYS A 187 15.94 -7.39 -31.56
N GLY A 188 16.53 -7.52 -32.75
CA GLY A 188 17.63 -6.67 -33.21
C GLY A 188 18.93 -6.83 -32.40
N LEU A 189 19.12 -7.98 -31.73
CA LEU A 189 20.29 -8.29 -30.93
C LEU A 189 21.33 -9.03 -31.79
N ALA A 190 22.60 -8.66 -31.64
CA ALA A 190 23.68 -9.28 -32.40
C ALA A 190 24.07 -10.65 -31.81
N VAL A 191 24.30 -11.63 -32.68
CA VAL A 191 24.90 -12.91 -32.29
C VAL A 191 26.40 -12.74 -32.01
N PRO A 192 27.00 -13.55 -31.12
CA PRO A 192 28.45 -13.56 -30.90
C PRO A 192 29.23 -13.75 -32.20
N GLY A 193 30.34 -13.04 -32.35
CA GLY A 193 31.10 -12.98 -33.61
C GLY A 193 31.53 -14.35 -34.14
N PHE A 194 31.92 -15.27 -33.24
CA PHE A 194 32.38 -16.61 -33.58
C PHE A 194 31.24 -17.58 -34.00
N LEU A 195 29.99 -17.28 -33.64
CA LEU A 195 28.80 -18.03 -34.07
C LEU A 195 28.12 -17.40 -35.30
N ARG A 196 28.71 -16.35 -35.87
CA ARG A 196 28.12 -15.66 -37.02
C ARG A 196 28.08 -16.59 -38.23
N GLY A 197 26.88 -16.71 -38.81
CA GLY A 197 26.64 -17.57 -39.97
C GLY A 197 26.60 -19.05 -39.65
N MET A 198 26.69 -19.47 -38.37
CA MET A 198 26.42 -20.85 -37.94
C MET A 198 24.93 -21.21 -38.06
N SER A 199 24.05 -20.22 -38.04
CA SER A 199 22.61 -20.42 -38.15
C SER A 199 22.04 -19.98 -39.49
N ASP A 200 21.09 -20.77 -40.00
CA ASP A 200 20.26 -20.39 -41.14
C ASP A 200 18.96 -19.76 -40.64
N ILE A 201 19.03 -18.44 -40.41
CA ILE A 201 17.93 -17.66 -39.83
C ILE A 201 16.71 -17.66 -40.77
N ASP A 202 16.93 -17.57 -42.09
CA ASP A 202 15.85 -17.46 -43.05
C ASP A 202 15.13 -18.80 -43.23
N ALA A 203 15.86 -19.92 -43.30
CA ALA A 203 15.24 -21.25 -43.32
C ALA A 203 14.48 -21.53 -42.01
N THR A 204 15.05 -21.17 -40.87
CA THR A 204 14.40 -21.34 -39.56
C THR A 204 13.14 -20.49 -39.44
N ARG A 205 13.16 -19.26 -39.97
CA ARG A 205 11.99 -18.36 -40.00
C ARG A 205 10.86 -18.94 -40.87
N GLU A 206 11.19 -19.46 -42.05
CA GLU A 206 10.18 -20.06 -42.93
C GLU A 206 9.59 -21.35 -42.33
N ALA A 207 10.43 -22.21 -41.72
CA ALA A 207 9.97 -23.42 -41.03
C ALA A 207 9.00 -23.13 -39.88
N LEU A 208 9.19 -22.00 -39.17
CA LEU A 208 8.33 -21.59 -38.06
C LEU A 208 7.14 -20.71 -38.47
N ARG A 209 7.00 -20.36 -39.75
CA ARG A 209 6.03 -19.36 -40.22
C ARG A 209 4.59 -19.75 -39.90
N GLU A 210 4.19 -20.97 -40.23
CA GLU A 210 2.82 -21.44 -39.99
C GLU A 210 2.50 -21.55 -38.50
N TRP A 211 3.43 -22.07 -37.71
CA TRP A 211 3.26 -22.18 -36.26
C TRP A 211 3.17 -20.81 -35.58
N ARG A 212 4.05 -19.86 -35.96
CA ARG A 212 3.99 -18.47 -35.46
C ARG A 212 2.69 -17.78 -35.88
N HIS A 213 2.21 -18.02 -37.10
CA HIS A 213 0.92 -17.49 -37.51
C HIS A 213 -0.21 -18.06 -36.66
N ALA A 214 -0.29 -19.39 -36.53
CA ALA A 214 -1.31 -20.08 -35.75
C ALA A 214 -1.31 -19.67 -34.26
N SER A 215 -0.14 -19.44 -33.65
CA SER A 215 -0.03 -19.02 -32.25
C SER A 215 -0.52 -17.58 -32.01
N THR A 216 -0.48 -16.72 -33.02
CA THR A 216 -0.98 -15.33 -32.90
C THR A 216 -2.48 -15.20 -33.12
N VAL A 217 -3.12 -16.13 -33.83
CA VAL A 217 -4.56 -16.05 -34.18
C VAL A 217 -5.47 -15.97 -32.95
N PRO A 218 -5.33 -16.79 -31.89
CA PRO A 218 -6.18 -16.69 -30.69
C PRO A 218 -6.07 -15.35 -29.98
N THR A 219 -4.84 -14.81 -29.88
CA THR A 219 -4.57 -13.50 -29.28
C THR A 219 -5.27 -12.38 -30.06
N TRP A 220 -5.22 -12.43 -31.39
CA TRP A 220 -5.93 -11.47 -32.25
C TRP A 220 -7.44 -11.64 -32.18
N GLN A 221 -7.96 -12.87 -32.19
CA GLN A 221 -9.39 -13.14 -32.03
C GLN A 221 -9.92 -12.58 -30.70
N LYS A 222 -9.17 -12.76 -29.59
CA LYS A 222 -9.49 -12.16 -28.29
C LYS A 222 -9.52 -10.63 -28.37
N ARG A 223 -8.46 -10.01 -28.91
CA ARG A 223 -8.40 -8.54 -29.08
C ARG A 223 -9.53 -7.98 -29.93
N ILE A 224 -9.88 -8.67 -31.03
CA ILE A 224 -10.99 -8.27 -31.89
C ILE A 224 -12.31 -8.36 -31.14
N ARG A 225 -12.53 -9.42 -30.35
CA ARG A 225 -13.73 -9.57 -29.53
C ARG A 225 -13.83 -8.46 -28.48
N GLU A 226 -12.76 -8.24 -27.72
CA GLU A 226 -12.69 -7.15 -26.73
C GLU A 226 -12.97 -5.77 -27.35
N PHE A 227 -12.47 -5.53 -28.57
CA PHE A 227 -12.74 -4.30 -29.31
C PHE A 227 -14.20 -4.18 -29.79
N ILE A 228 -14.82 -5.28 -30.20
CA ILE A 228 -16.23 -5.29 -30.60
C ILE A 228 -17.11 -5.05 -29.37
N ASP A 229 -16.83 -5.75 -28.27
CA ASP A 229 -17.57 -5.64 -27.01
C ASP A 229 -17.50 -4.21 -26.45
N SER A 230 -16.29 -3.62 -26.39
CA SER A 230 -16.14 -2.22 -25.95
C SER A 230 -16.88 -1.23 -26.86
N ARG A 231 -16.90 -1.49 -28.18
CA ARG A 231 -17.64 -0.66 -29.14
C ARG A 231 -19.15 -0.83 -29.05
N GLN A 232 -19.66 -1.98 -28.61
CA GLN A 232 -21.08 -2.20 -28.39
C GLN A 232 -21.54 -1.42 -27.16
N ASP A 233 -20.81 -1.53 -26.05
CA ASP A 233 -21.04 -0.69 -24.86
C ASP A 233 -20.94 0.81 -25.19
N ASP A 234 -19.93 1.21 -25.97
CA ASP A 234 -19.78 2.59 -26.43
C ASP A 234 -20.94 3.03 -27.32
N ARG A 235 -21.50 2.18 -28.18
CA ARG A 235 -22.60 2.56 -29.08
C ARG A 235 -23.93 2.72 -28.34
N ASP A 236 -24.22 1.81 -27.42
CA ASP A 236 -25.43 1.88 -26.60
C ASP A 236 -25.41 3.09 -25.66
N THR A 237 -24.22 3.48 -25.20
CA THR A 237 -24.02 4.67 -24.39
C THR A 237 -23.92 5.95 -25.24
N HIS A 238 -23.06 6.06 -26.26
CA HIS A 238 -22.83 7.28 -27.07
C HIS A 238 -24.06 7.77 -27.83
N ASN A 239 -25.02 6.89 -28.15
CA ASN A 239 -26.26 7.32 -28.80
C ASN A 239 -27.28 7.98 -27.86
N GLN A 240 -27.03 7.96 -26.54
CA GLN A 240 -27.86 8.72 -25.61
C GLN A 240 -27.40 10.18 -25.57
N PRO A 241 -28.29 11.15 -25.84
CA PRO A 241 -27.94 12.56 -25.76
C PRO A 241 -27.51 12.91 -24.32
N PRO A 242 -26.59 13.89 -24.16
CA PRO A 242 -26.24 14.41 -22.84
C PRO A 242 -27.49 14.87 -22.10
N ARG A 243 -27.53 14.62 -20.80
CA ARG A 243 -28.64 15.06 -19.94
C ARG A 243 -28.34 16.45 -19.44
N GLU A 244 -29.25 17.38 -19.73
CA GLU A 244 -29.27 18.65 -19.03
C GLU A 244 -29.74 18.40 -17.59
N CYS A 245 -28.91 18.79 -16.63
CA CYS A 245 -29.17 18.61 -15.21
C CYS A 245 -28.95 19.93 -14.48
N ASP A 246 -29.65 20.10 -13.37
CA ASP A 246 -29.51 21.24 -12.49
C ASP A 246 -29.55 20.78 -11.03
N PHE A 247 -28.55 21.16 -10.24
CA PHE A 247 -28.32 20.65 -8.89
C PHE A 247 -28.44 21.73 -7.83
N ARG A 248 -29.03 21.40 -6.69
CA ARG A 248 -29.11 22.26 -5.50
C ARG A 248 -28.98 21.44 -4.22
N LEU A 249 -28.70 22.10 -3.10
CA LEU A 249 -28.72 21.48 -1.77
C LEU A 249 -29.93 21.97 -0.99
N LEU A 250 -30.76 21.02 -0.56
CA LEU A 250 -31.80 21.24 0.44
C LEU A 250 -31.18 21.08 1.83
N ILE A 251 -31.19 22.12 2.65
CA ILE A 251 -30.44 22.15 3.91
C ILE A 251 -31.39 22.36 5.09
N THR A 252 -31.14 21.60 6.14
CA THR A 252 -31.73 21.78 7.48
C THR A 252 -30.62 22.01 8.50
N VAL A 253 -30.99 22.27 9.74
CA VAL A 253 -30.04 22.27 10.87
C VAL A 253 -29.40 20.90 11.15
N ASN A 254 -29.89 19.81 10.53
CA ASN A 254 -29.43 18.44 10.83
C ASN A 254 -28.72 17.77 9.66
N ASP A 255 -29.20 17.97 8.45
CA ASP A 255 -28.64 17.38 7.24
C ASP A 255 -28.75 18.31 6.03
N ALA A 256 -27.89 18.07 5.04
CA ALA A 256 -28.01 18.62 3.71
C ALA A 256 -28.22 17.49 2.70
N ARG A 257 -29.10 17.70 1.71
CA ARG A 257 -29.46 16.70 0.71
C ARG A 257 -29.26 17.25 -0.68
N LEU A 258 -28.54 16.51 -1.51
CA LEU A 258 -28.40 16.83 -2.93
C LEU A 258 -29.75 16.60 -3.61
N GLN A 259 -30.21 17.60 -4.35
CA GLN A 259 -31.36 17.48 -5.22
C GLN A 259 -30.97 17.78 -6.65
N MET A 260 -31.63 17.12 -7.59
CA MET A 260 -31.45 17.33 -9.01
C MET A 260 -32.77 17.61 -9.71
N ARG A 261 -32.69 18.31 -10.83
CA ARG A 261 -33.77 18.53 -11.79
C ARG A 261 -33.22 18.25 -13.18
N LEU A 262 -34.01 17.58 -14.02
CA LEU A 262 -33.66 17.36 -15.43
C LEU A 262 -34.13 18.56 -16.25
N GLY A 263 -33.28 19.03 -17.15
CA GLY A 263 -33.63 19.98 -18.20
C GLY A 263 -34.56 19.30 -19.19
N SER A 264 -35.83 19.66 -19.17
CA SER A 264 -36.81 19.25 -20.17
C SER A 264 -37.67 20.46 -20.57
N GLU A 265 -38.41 20.36 -21.66
CA GLU A 265 -39.30 21.44 -22.13
C GLU A 265 -40.33 21.87 -21.08
N THR A 266 -40.60 21.02 -20.09
CA THR A 266 -41.40 21.33 -18.90
C THR A 266 -40.54 21.35 -17.63
N PRO A 267 -40.59 22.39 -16.78
CA PRO A 267 -39.84 22.38 -15.53
C PRO A 267 -40.35 21.26 -14.61
N SER A 268 -39.53 20.23 -14.40
CA SER A 268 -39.81 19.19 -13.41
C SER A 268 -39.48 19.68 -12.00
N PRO A 269 -40.12 19.17 -10.94
CA PRO A 269 -39.70 19.47 -9.58
C PRO A 269 -38.29 18.93 -9.34
N TYR A 270 -37.58 19.52 -8.37
CA TYR A 270 -36.33 18.94 -7.88
C TYR A 270 -36.63 17.67 -7.07
N THR A 271 -35.83 16.64 -7.28
CA THR A 271 -35.92 15.37 -6.56
C THR A 271 -34.63 15.10 -5.80
N THR A 272 -34.73 14.55 -4.60
CA THR A 272 -33.56 14.12 -3.82
C THR A 272 -32.79 13.05 -4.57
N VAL A 273 -31.47 13.20 -4.61
CA VAL A 273 -30.54 12.22 -5.17
C VAL A 273 -30.25 11.18 -4.10
N ASP A 274 -30.57 9.92 -4.39
CA ASP A 274 -30.18 8.78 -3.55
C ASP A 274 -28.80 8.22 -3.95
N ALA A 275 -28.27 7.28 -3.18
CA ALA A 275 -26.93 6.70 -3.37
C ALA A 275 -26.77 6.04 -4.74
N ALA A 276 -27.79 5.30 -5.21
CA ALA A 276 -27.75 4.63 -6.50
C ALA A 276 -27.74 5.63 -7.66
N LEU A 277 -28.53 6.69 -7.55
CA LEU A 277 -28.55 7.78 -8.52
C LEU A 277 -27.26 8.58 -8.50
N LEU A 278 -26.66 8.84 -7.34
CA LEU A 278 -25.38 9.52 -7.23
C LEU A 278 -24.24 8.71 -7.88
N ASP A 279 -24.21 7.39 -7.70
CA ASP A 279 -23.25 6.50 -8.37
C ASP A 279 -23.40 6.54 -9.88
N ASN A 280 -24.65 6.56 -10.37
CA ASN A 280 -24.93 6.71 -11.80
C ASN A 280 -24.46 8.07 -12.32
N LEU A 281 -24.81 9.16 -11.63
CA LEU A 281 -24.36 10.52 -11.95
C LEU A 281 -22.83 10.61 -11.93
N SER A 282 -22.16 9.84 -11.08
CA SER A 282 -20.69 9.79 -11.03
C SER A 282 -20.05 9.17 -12.25
N ARG A 283 -20.67 8.14 -12.82
CA ARG A 283 -20.24 7.58 -14.10
C ARG A 283 -20.60 8.52 -15.25
N GLU A 284 -21.83 9.04 -15.27
CA GLU A 284 -22.27 9.97 -16.31
C GLU A 284 -21.44 11.27 -16.36
N HIS A 285 -21.06 11.83 -15.20
CA HIS A 285 -20.17 13.00 -15.13
C HIS A 285 -18.79 12.69 -15.71
N ARG A 286 -18.18 11.56 -15.31
CA ARG A 286 -16.87 11.11 -15.80
C ARG A 286 -16.85 10.92 -17.32
N ASP A 287 -17.96 10.42 -17.86
CA ASP A 287 -18.14 10.17 -19.29
C ASP A 287 -18.55 11.43 -20.08
N GLY A 288 -18.66 12.59 -19.42
CA GLY A 288 -19.03 13.86 -20.07
C GLY A 288 -20.49 13.94 -20.52
N ARG A 289 -21.39 13.20 -19.85
CA ARG A 289 -22.82 13.08 -20.21
C ARG A 289 -23.74 14.07 -19.50
N ILE A 290 -23.23 14.78 -18.51
CA ILE A 290 -23.99 15.78 -17.75
C ILE A 290 -23.69 17.16 -18.32
N VAL A 291 -24.72 17.86 -18.77
CA VAL A 291 -24.66 19.27 -19.16
C VAL A 291 -25.34 20.08 -18.07
N THR A 292 -24.60 21.01 -17.47
CA THR A 292 -25.10 21.83 -16.35
C THR A 292 -24.33 23.16 -16.32
N SER A 293 -24.80 24.14 -15.55
CA SER A 293 -24.04 25.37 -15.30
C SER A 293 -22.88 25.13 -14.33
N GLY A 294 -21.87 26.01 -14.33
CA GLY A 294 -20.64 25.80 -13.54
C GLY A 294 -20.82 25.84 -12.01
N ASP A 295 -21.76 26.64 -11.51
CA ASP A 295 -22.16 26.66 -10.10
C ASP A 295 -22.87 25.37 -9.66
N SER A 296 -23.70 24.81 -10.53
CA SER A 296 -24.36 23.51 -10.36
C SER A 296 -23.34 22.36 -10.39
N GLU A 297 -22.39 22.41 -11.31
CA GLU A 297 -21.29 21.44 -11.41
C GLU A 297 -20.39 21.47 -10.17
N LEU A 298 -20.04 22.67 -9.68
CA LEU A 298 -19.27 22.83 -8.45
C LEU A 298 -19.94 22.12 -7.29
N LEU A 299 -21.26 22.25 -7.16
CA LEU A 299 -22.05 21.61 -6.11
C LEU A 299 -22.07 20.08 -6.27
N LEU A 300 -22.28 19.57 -7.49
CA LEU A 300 -22.25 18.14 -7.79
C LEU A 300 -20.89 17.53 -7.42
N VAL A 301 -19.80 18.07 -7.97
CA VAL A 301 -18.44 17.57 -7.73
C VAL A 301 -18.08 17.65 -6.25
N SER A 302 -18.47 18.74 -5.58
CA SER A 302 -18.23 18.89 -4.15
C SER A 302 -18.97 17.82 -3.34
N CYS A 303 -20.23 17.51 -3.68
CA CYS A 303 -20.99 16.43 -3.04
C CYS A 303 -20.33 15.07 -3.27
N MET A 304 -19.95 14.74 -4.51
CA MET A 304 -19.30 13.47 -4.84
C MET A 304 -18.00 13.26 -4.06
N ALA A 305 -17.22 14.33 -3.85
CA ALA A 305 -16.00 14.28 -3.07
C ALA A 305 -16.22 14.01 -1.57
N GLN A 306 -17.44 14.27 -1.06
CA GLN A 306 -17.81 13.96 0.32
C GLN A 306 -18.46 12.57 0.47
N CYS A 307 -18.92 11.97 -0.62
CA CYS A 307 -19.59 10.68 -0.59
C CYS A 307 -18.57 9.54 -0.56
N GLY A 308 -18.59 8.74 0.51
CA GLY A 308 -17.88 7.46 0.59
C GLY A 308 -18.81 6.27 0.35
N GLU A 309 -18.30 5.05 0.54
CA GLU A 309 -19.06 3.80 0.35
C GLU A 309 -20.33 3.72 1.23
N ASP A 310 -20.34 4.39 2.38
CA ASP A 310 -21.44 4.38 3.35
C ASP A 310 -22.34 5.63 3.29
N TRP A 311 -22.46 6.30 2.15
CA TRP A 311 -23.34 7.47 2.04
C TRP A 311 -24.82 7.06 1.92
N HIS A 312 -25.68 7.65 2.76
CA HIS A 312 -27.11 7.34 2.87
C HIS A 312 -27.98 8.56 2.55
N ASP A 313 -27.89 9.06 1.32
CA ASP A 313 -28.75 10.10 0.72
C ASP A 313 -28.72 11.49 1.38
N SER A 314 -27.86 11.69 2.38
CA SER A 314 -27.77 12.95 3.13
C SER A 314 -26.42 13.15 3.80
N PHE A 315 -25.99 14.41 3.87
CA PHE A 315 -24.80 14.85 4.60
C PHE A 315 -25.19 15.26 6.02
N ARG A 316 -24.94 14.39 6.99
CA ARG A 316 -25.26 14.62 8.42
C ARG A 316 -24.38 15.73 9.01
N LEU A 317 -24.98 16.86 9.42
CA LEU A 317 -24.27 18.03 9.94
C LEU A 317 -23.84 17.89 11.41
N GLU A 318 -24.23 16.80 12.07
CA GLU A 318 -23.60 16.39 13.34
C GLU A 318 -22.13 16.02 13.15
N SER A 319 -21.79 15.48 11.97
CA SER A 319 -20.40 15.24 11.57
C SER A 319 -19.67 16.55 11.38
N LYS A 320 -18.57 16.72 12.13
CA LYS A 320 -17.65 17.87 11.99
C LYS A 320 -17.19 18.05 10.55
N HIS A 321 -16.96 16.95 9.84
CA HIS A 321 -16.52 16.97 8.44
C HIS A 321 -17.56 17.60 7.52
N HIS A 322 -18.82 17.12 7.56
CA HIS A 322 -19.90 17.67 6.73
C HIS A 322 -20.25 19.11 7.11
N ALA A 323 -20.22 19.46 8.40
CA ALA A 323 -20.48 20.83 8.85
C ALA A 323 -19.41 21.80 8.33
N GLN A 324 -18.13 21.42 8.38
CA GLN A 324 -17.04 22.21 7.81
C GLN A 324 -17.17 22.35 6.30
N TRP A 325 -17.43 21.24 5.60
CA TRP A 325 -17.67 21.23 4.15
C TRP A 325 -18.81 22.17 3.76
N LEU A 326 -19.97 22.07 4.41
CA LEU A 326 -21.11 22.94 4.16
C LEU A 326 -20.76 24.42 4.41
N GLY A 327 -19.97 24.69 5.46
CA GLY A 327 -19.42 26.02 5.71
C GLY A 327 -18.61 26.57 4.54
N THR A 328 -17.84 25.74 3.83
CA THR A 328 -17.10 26.16 2.63
C THR A 328 -18.01 26.52 1.46
N LEU A 329 -19.15 25.82 1.30
CA LEU A 329 -20.14 26.11 0.26
C LEU A 329 -20.83 27.45 0.52
N PHE A 330 -21.20 27.74 1.76
CA PHE A 330 -21.78 29.03 2.13
C PHE A 330 -20.79 30.21 1.94
N GLN A 331 -19.48 29.96 1.87
CA GLN A 331 -18.52 31.02 1.52
C GLN A 331 -18.52 31.35 0.02
N GLN A 332 -19.06 30.49 -0.84
CA GLN A 332 -19.10 30.72 -2.29
C GLN A 332 -20.34 31.54 -2.68
N PRO A 333 -20.19 32.81 -3.11
CA PRO A 333 -21.35 33.64 -3.46
C PRO A 333 -22.15 33.08 -4.64
N ALA A 334 -21.48 32.42 -5.58
CA ALA A 334 -22.09 31.80 -6.75
C ALA A 334 -23.05 30.64 -6.41
N LEU A 335 -22.96 30.08 -5.19
CA LEU A 335 -23.83 28.98 -4.76
C LEU A 335 -25.07 29.45 -4.00
N ASN A 336 -25.22 30.75 -3.71
CA ASN A 336 -26.27 31.26 -2.81
C ASN A 336 -27.69 30.83 -3.23
N ASP A 337 -27.96 30.84 -4.53
CA ASP A 337 -29.28 30.49 -5.07
C ASP A 337 -29.52 28.97 -5.13
N ARG A 338 -28.50 28.17 -4.83
CA ARG A 338 -28.52 26.69 -4.82
C ARG A 338 -28.51 26.10 -3.43
N LEU A 339 -28.27 26.89 -2.39
CA LEU A 339 -28.34 26.47 -1.00
C LEU A 339 -29.70 26.92 -0.47
N VAL A 340 -30.65 25.99 -0.38
CA VAL A 340 -32.06 26.30 -0.12
C VAL A 340 -32.57 25.67 1.16
N THR A 341 -33.54 26.33 1.79
CA THR A 341 -34.24 25.87 2.99
C THR A 341 -35.28 24.81 2.64
N LEU A 342 -35.96 24.25 3.66
CA LEU A 342 -37.10 23.34 3.46
C LEU A 342 -38.27 23.96 2.67
N ASP A 343 -38.39 25.29 2.68
CA ASP A 343 -39.39 26.04 1.90
C ASP A 343 -38.91 26.35 0.46
N GLU A 344 -37.78 25.75 0.05
CA GLU A 344 -37.16 25.88 -1.27
C GLU A 344 -36.73 27.31 -1.64
N VAL A 345 -36.47 28.15 -0.64
CA VAL A 345 -35.95 29.50 -0.81
C VAL A 345 -34.49 29.58 -0.37
N SER A 346 -33.72 30.50 -0.94
CA SER A 346 -32.33 30.73 -0.55
C SER A 346 -32.23 31.21 0.90
N PHE A 347 -31.17 30.78 1.59
CA PHE A 347 -30.90 31.25 2.95
C PHE A 347 -30.68 32.77 2.99
N GLN A 348 -31.31 33.42 3.96
CA GLN A 348 -31.04 34.81 4.27
C GLN A 348 -29.67 34.93 4.94
N ARG A 349 -28.91 35.98 4.62
CA ARG A 349 -27.66 36.29 5.32
C ARG A 349 -27.90 37.47 6.25
N ALA A 350 -27.67 37.25 7.54
CA ALA A 350 -27.73 38.33 8.52
C ALA A 350 -26.63 39.36 8.23
N SER A 351 -26.99 40.64 8.21
CA SER A 351 -26.06 41.74 7.94
C SER A 351 -25.11 42.04 9.10
N ALA A 352 -25.51 41.68 10.32
CA ALA A 352 -24.72 41.84 11.53
C ALA A 352 -24.44 40.48 12.18
N PRO A 353 -23.25 40.28 12.78
CA PRO A 353 -22.92 39.05 13.49
C PRO A 353 -23.74 38.92 14.78
N LEU A 354 -23.98 37.67 15.19
CA LEU A 354 -24.41 37.35 16.54
C LEU A 354 -23.31 37.75 17.53
N ARG A 355 -23.72 38.06 18.75
CA ARG A 355 -22.83 38.35 19.88
C ARG A 355 -23.25 37.55 21.10
N TRP A 356 -22.35 37.43 22.07
CA TRP A 356 -22.70 36.87 23.36
C TRP A 356 -23.56 37.85 24.16
N GLY A 357 -24.77 37.42 24.50
CA GLY A 357 -25.63 38.02 25.50
C GLY A 357 -25.47 37.31 26.84
N THR A 358 -25.58 38.07 27.93
CA THR A 358 -25.43 37.53 29.28
C THR A 358 -26.59 37.93 30.17
N ASN A 359 -27.04 36.98 31.00
CA ASN A 359 -28.06 37.23 31.99
C ASN A 359 -27.73 36.51 33.29
N LEU A 360 -27.69 37.26 34.39
CA LEU A 360 -27.46 36.70 35.71
C LEU A 360 -28.74 36.06 36.24
N SER A 361 -28.63 34.81 36.68
CA SER A 361 -29.75 34.10 37.33
C SER A 361 -30.24 34.84 38.59
N ALA A 362 -31.52 34.67 38.92
CA ALA A 362 -32.16 35.37 40.04
C ALA A 362 -31.52 35.08 41.42
N ASN A 363 -30.88 33.93 41.59
CA ASN A 363 -30.15 33.58 42.81
C ASN A 363 -28.72 34.16 42.85
N GLY A 364 -28.25 34.79 41.77
CA GLY A 364 -26.92 35.38 41.66
C GLY A 364 -25.79 34.36 41.67
N LEU A 365 -26.07 33.08 41.39
CA LEU A 365 -25.06 32.00 41.42
C LEU A 365 -24.59 31.57 40.03
N ASN A 366 -25.42 31.78 39.00
CA ASN A 366 -25.11 31.35 37.63
C ASN A 366 -25.23 32.51 36.63
N LEU A 367 -24.33 32.52 35.65
CA LEU A 367 -24.41 33.35 34.46
C LEU A 367 -24.96 32.52 33.29
N ASN A 368 -26.04 32.97 32.67
CA ASN A 368 -26.57 32.39 31.44
C ASN A 368 -25.99 33.13 30.25
N LEU A 369 -25.39 32.39 29.33
CA LEU A 369 -24.86 32.87 28.05
C LEU A 369 -25.74 32.41 26.91
N GLN A 370 -26.10 33.33 26.03
CA GLN A 370 -26.85 33.01 24.81
C GLN A 370 -26.30 33.85 23.64
N LEU A 371 -26.48 33.38 22.41
CA LEU A 371 -26.24 34.22 21.25
C LEU A 371 -27.42 35.15 21.02
N GLU A 372 -27.14 36.42 20.83
CA GLU A 372 -28.11 37.47 20.55
C GLU A 372 -27.81 38.13 19.21
N THR A 373 -28.86 38.57 18.54
CA THR A 373 -28.78 39.43 17.36
C THR A 373 -28.36 40.84 17.76
N SER A 374 -28.01 41.67 16.78
CA SER A 374 -27.47 43.02 17.02
C SER A 374 -28.44 43.96 17.73
N ASP A 375 -29.74 43.69 17.69
CA ASP A 375 -30.82 44.37 18.41
C ASP A 375 -31.03 43.86 19.85
N GLY A 376 -30.32 42.82 20.28
CA GLY A 376 -30.43 42.23 21.62
C GLY A 376 -31.52 41.18 21.76
N ALA A 377 -32.16 40.77 20.65
CA ALA A 377 -33.06 39.61 20.69
C ALA A 377 -32.27 38.29 20.73
N PRO A 378 -32.80 37.23 21.37
CA PRO A 378 -32.18 35.91 21.31
C PRO A 378 -32.13 35.36 19.87
N ALA A 379 -31.01 34.73 19.50
CA ALA A 379 -30.88 34.07 18.21
C ALA A 379 -31.89 32.90 18.07
N PRO A 380 -32.42 32.65 16.86
CA PRO A 380 -33.42 31.60 16.65
C PRO A 380 -32.78 30.22 16.85
N LEU A 381 -33.37 29.41 17.73
CA LEU A 381 -32.93 28.04 17.99
C LEU A 381 -33.79 27.03 17.23
N PRO A 382 -33.25 25.85 16.87
CA PRO A 382 -31.86 25.43 17.08
C PRO A 382 -30.88 26.06 16.08
N LEU A 383 -29.62 26.17 16.46
CA LEU A 383 -28.52 26.60 15.57
C LEU A 383 -27.53 25.47 15.32
N ARG A 384 -27.07 25.33 14.07
CA ARG A 384 -25.98 24.45 13.67
C ARG A 384 -24.70 25.28 13.49
N ILE A 385 -23.63 24.86 14.13
CA ILE A 385 -22.33 25.56 14.07
C ILE A 385 -21.53 25.02 12.87
N LEU A 386 -21.22 25.89 11.92
CA LEU A 386 -20.35 25.59 10.78
C LEU A 386 -19.00 26.27 11.02
N ARG A 387 -18.04 25.51 11.57
CA ARG A 387 -16.71 26.02 11.92
C ARG A 387 -15.85 26.23 10.68
N GLY A 388 -15.12 27.34 10.63
CA GLY A 388 -14.17 27.65 9.56
C GLY A 388 -13.30 28.84 9.95
N VAL A 389 -12.68 29.51 8.98
CA VAL A 389 -11.98 30.79 9.19
C VAL A 389 -12.92 31.83 9.80
N GLN A 390 -14.19 31.80 9.40
CA GLN A 390 -15.30 32.47 10.06
C GLN A 390 -16.27 31.40 10.57
N THR A 391 -16.84 31.60 11.75
CA THR A 391 -17.85 30.69 12.30
C THR A 391 -19.22 31.15 11.83
N PHE A 392 -19.92 30.28 11.11
CA PHE A 392 -21.33 30.49 10.79
C PHE A 392 -22.24 29.76 11.76
N TYR A 393 -23.38 30.37 12.05
CA TYR A 393 -24.49 29.78 12.77
C TYR A 393 -25.67 29.68 11.82
N LEU A 394 -26.06 28.44 11.52
CA LEU A 394 -27.13 28.11 10.60
C LEU A 394 -28.42 27.84 11.38
N SER A 395 -29.46 28.64 11.11
CA SER A 395 -30.83 28.41 11.60
C SER A 395 -31.68 27.73 10.51
N SER A 396 -33.00 27.69 10.66
CA SER A 396 -33.91 27.13 9.66
C SER A 396 -33.89 27.85 8.32
N ASP A 397 -33.67 29.16 8.32
CA ASP A 397 -33.78 30.01 7.13
C ASP A 397 -32.67 31.08 6.99
N THR A 398 -31.91 31.31 8.07
CA THR A 398 -30.93 32.40 8.15
C THR A 398 -29.56 31.87 8.52
N LEU A 399 -28.54 32.36 7.82
CA LEU A 399 -27.13 32.17 8.12
C LEU A 399 -26.58 33.42 8.82
N PHE A 400 -26.05 33.22 10.03
CA PHE A 400 -25.44 34.28 10.81
C PHE A 400 -23.92 34.07 10.88
N LEU A 401 -23.17 35.18 10.94
CA LEU A 401 -21.83 35.17 11.49
C LEU A 401 -21.91 35.26 13.01
N GLY A 402 -20.88 34.83 13.73
CA GLY A 402 -20.83 35.01 15.17
C GLY A 402 -19.49 34.64 15.81
N PRO A 403 -19.39 34.79 17.14
CA PRO A 403 -18.19 34.48 17.90
C PRO A 403 -17.88 32.98 17.85
N VAL A 404 -16.71 32.59 18.36
CA VAL A 404 -16.37 31.17 18.53
C VAL A 404 -17.25 30.54 19.61
N TRP A 405 -17.80 29.36 19.35
CA TRP A 405 -18.59 28.60 20.33
C TRP A 405 -17.72 27.86 21.35
N LEU A 406 -18.21 27.79 22.58
CA LEU A 406 -17.48 27.33 23.77
C LEU A 406 -17.11 25.84 23.77
N HIS A 407 -18.06 25.00 23.35
CA HIS A 407 -17.94 23.54 23.40
C HIS A 407 -17.67 22.96 22.02
N ASP A 408 -17.21 21.70 21.96
CA ASP A 408 -17.05 20.97 20.69
C ASP A 408 -18.39 20.51 20.07
N GLU A 409 -19.50 20.83 20.72
CA GLU A 409 -20.84 20.64 20.18
C GLU A 409 -20.96 21.29 18.80
N SER A 410 -21.73 20.63 17.95
CA SER A 410 -22.05 21.11 16.62
C SER A 410 -23.46 21.71 16.55
N ARG A 411 -24.29 21.56 17.59
CA ARG A 411 -25.67 22.07 17.64
C ARG A 411 -25.93 22.81 18.95
N ILE A 412 -26.70 23.89 18.87
CA ILE A 412 -27.14 24.69 20.01
C ILE A 412 -28.66 24.59 20.08
N ASP A 413 -29.15 24.04 21.19
CA ASP A 413 -30.59 23.91 21.46
C ASP A 413 -31.05 24.78 22.63
N ALA A 414 -30.12 25.32 23.44
CA ALA A 414 -30.42 26.16 24.60
C ALA A 414 -29.24 27.08 24.95
N ALA A 415 -29.49 28.03 25.86
CA ALA A 415 -28.45 28.86 26.47
C ALA A 415 -27.49 28.03 27.34
N VAL A 416 -26.24 28.47 27.46
CA VAL A 416 -25.22 27.85 28.31
C VAL A 416 -25.28 28.47 29.69
N THR A 417 -25.42 27.64 30.73
CA THR A 417 -25.41 28.10 32.12
C THR A 417 -24.07 27.79 32.76
N MET A 418 -23.40 28.81 33.31
CA MET A 418 -22.11 28.66 33.98
C MET A 418 -22.17 29.14 35.43
N PRO A 419 -21.61 28.40 36.39
CA PRO A 419 -21.47 28.88 37.77
C PRO A 419 -20.55 30.09 37.86
N LEU A 420 -20.97 31.13 38.59
CA LEU A 420 -20.16 32.33 38.80
C LEU A 420 -18.84 32.05 39.52
N GLU A 421 -18.79 31.03 40.36
CA GLU A 421 -17.55 30.63 41.06
C GLU A 421 -16.47 30.19 40.07
N ALA A 422 -16.85 29.54 38.97
CA ALA A 422 -15.92 29.14 37.91
C ALA A 422 -15.45 30.35 37.08
N LEU A 423 -16.29 31.38 36.95
CA LEU A 423 -15.92 32.64 36.30
C LEU A 423 -15.05 33.53 37.20
N ALA A 424 -15.17 33.40 38.52
CA ALA A 424 -14.41 34.16 39.51
C ALA A 424 -13.00 33.59 39.77
N THR A 425 -12.37 33.00 38.74
CA THR A 425 -10.97 32.54 38.75
C THR A 425 -10.18 33.27 37.67
N PRO A 426 -8.82 33.28 37.71
CA PRO A 426 -8.01 33.86 36.64
C PRO A 426 -8.35 33.30 35.25
N GLU A 427 -8.60 31.99 35.15
CA GLU A 427 -9.02 31.32 33.91
C GLU A 427 -10.40 31.80 33.46
N GLY A 428 -11.35 31.96 34.39
CA GLY A 428 -12.69 32.49 34.11
C GLY A 428 -12.67 33.94 33.60
N ILE A 429 -11.82 34.80 34.17
CA ILE A 429 -11.65 36.18 33.69
C ILE A 429 -10.98 36.21 32.31
N ALA A 430 -9.94 35.40 32.10
CA ALA A 430 -9.29 35.28 30.81
C ALA A 430 -10.26 34.77 29.73
N PHE A 431 -11.09 33.79 30.10
CA PHE A 431 -12.15 33.26 29.24
C PHE A 431 -13.16 34.34 28.84
N MET A 432 -13.72 35.10 29.79
CA MET A 432 -14.68 36.17 29.47
C MET A 432 -14.07 37.23 28.55
N ARG A 433 -12.78 37.55 28.71
CA ARG A 433 -12.05 38.44 27.81
C ARG A 433 -11.92 37.86 26.40
N GLU A 434 -11.63 36.57 26.28
CA GLU A 434 -11.47 35.89 24.99
C GLU A 434 -12.78 35.85 24.19
N ILE A 435 -13.92 35.72 24.87
CA ILE A 435 -15.25 35.73 24.24
C ILE A 435 -15.92 37.11 24.25
N GLU A 436 -15.17 38.16 24.60
CA GLU A 436 -15.60 39.57 24.60
C GLU A 436 -16.85 39.86 25.45
N ILE A 437 -16.95 39.23 26.63
CA ILE A 437 -18.03 39.44 27.60
C ILE A 437 -17.55 40.27 28.78
N GLU A 438 -18.39 41.19 29.25
CA GLU A 438 -18.11 41.99 30.43
C GLU A 438 -18.15 41.17 31.73
N VAL A 439 -17.23 41.47 32.65
CA VAL A 439 -17.21 40.85 33.99
C VAL A 439 -18.45 41.29 34.77
N PRO A 440 -19.31 40.35 35.23
CA PRO A 440 -20.50 40.69 36.01
C PRO A 440 -20.18 41.47 37.29
N ASP A 441 -21.00 42.47 37.63
CA ASP A 441 -20.80 43.33 38.81
C ASP A 441 -20.64 42.53 40.12
N ALA A 442 -21.29 41.35 40.21
CA ALA A 442 -21.19 40.45 41.36
C ALA A 442 -19.76 39.97 41.66
N ILE A 443 -18.90 39.87 40.64
CA ILE A 443 -17.50 39.41 40.79
C ILE A 443 -16.48 40.48 40.43
N LYS A 444 -16.92 41.61 39.87
CA LYS A 444 -16.06 42.74 39.46
C LYS A 444 -15.18 43.27 40.58
N SER A 445 -15.69 43.34 41.80
CA SER A 445 -14.92 43.77 42.99
C SER A 445 -13.80 42.79 43.40
N ARG A 446 -13.86 41.54 42.92
CA ARG A 446 -12.86 40.49 43.17
C ARG A 446 -11.77 40.45 42.10
N VAL A 447 -11.91 41.20 41.01
CA VAL A 447 -10.94 41.25 39.91
C VAL A 447 -10.05 42.48 40.08
N ARG A 448 -8.75 42.26 40.23
CA ARG A 448 -7.73 43.33 40.22
C ARG A 448 -6.83 43.11 39.00
N HIS A 449 -6.70 44.14 38.18
CA HIS A 449 -5.69 44.18 37.13
C HIS A 449 -4.38 44.63 37.78
N GLU A 450 -3.35 43.79 37.69
CA GLU A 450 -2.01 44.10 38.16
C GLU A 450 -1.05 44.03 36.97
N ASP A 451 -0.22 45.06 36.83
CA ASP A 451 0.86 45.06 35.85
C ASP A 451 1.99 44.18 36.38
N LEU A 452 2.34 43.14 35.61
CA LEU A 452 3.50 42.31 35.92
C LEU A 452 4.74 42.86 35.20
N HIS A 453 5.82 43.02 35.95
CA HIS A 453 7.12 43.40 35.41
C HIS A 453 7.92 42.14 35.06
N VAL A 454 8.29 42.02 33.79
CA VAL A 454 9.08 40.89 33.29
C VAL A 454 10.56 41.09 33.61
N ASN A 455 11.10 40.18 34.42
CA ASN A 455 12.51 40.03 34.73
C ASN A 455 13.08 38.85 33.93
N ILE A 456 14.17 39.11 33.18
CA ILE A 456 14.89 38.08 32.44
C ILE A 456 16.24 37.87 33.10
N THR A 457 16.48 36.66 33.61
CA THR A 457 17.76 36.25 34.17
C THR A 457 18.47 35.33 33.18
N ALA A 458 19.67 35.73 32.77
CA ALA A 458 20.55 34.92 31.92
C ALA A 458 21.74 34.41 32.75
N ALA A 459 22.06 33.13 32.65
CA ALA A 459 23.26 32.56 33.27
C ALA A 459 23.96 31.59 32.31
N CYS A 460 25.27 31.78 32.14
CA CYS A 460 26.11 30.83 31.44
C CYS A 460 26.53 29.73 32.42
N MET A 461 26.26 28.47 32.09
CA MET A 461 26.59 27.34 32.94
C MET A 461 27.56 26.40 32.23
N ALA A 462 28.62 26.05 32.94
CA ALA A 462 29.48 24.93 32.55
C ALA A 462 28.75 23.62 32.86
N ARG A 463 28.81 22.65 31.95
CA ARG A 463 28.25 21.32 32.18
C ARG A 463 29.06 20.62 33.28
N THR A 464 28.41 20.22 34.38
CA THR A 464 29.04 19.37 35.39
C THR A 464 29.18 17.94 34.82
N GLY A 465 30.39 17.57 34.42
CA GLY A 465 30.76 16.22 33.96
C GLY A 465 31.82 16.23 32.85
N ASN A 466 32.77 15.27 32.92
CA ASN A 466 34.03 15.20 32.15
C ASN A 466 33.90 14.91 30.64
N SER A 467 33.04 15.60 29.89
CA SER A 467 33.16 15.59 28.42
C SER A 467 32.41 16.74 27.76
N SER A 468 33.12 17.43 26.85
CA SER A 468 32.70 18.55 26.02
C SER A 468 32.69 19.92 26.70
N GLY A 469 33.62 20.79 26.28
CA GLY A 469 33.74 22.20 26.66
C GLY A 469 32.66 23.12 26.06
N ALA A 470 31.43 22.61 25.94
CA ALA A 470 30.28 23.41 25.51
C ALA A 470 29.65 24.11 26.72
N GLU A 471 29.69 25.44 26.70
CA GLU A 471 28.94 26.30 27.62
C GLU A 471 27.51 26.44 27.12
N PHE A 472 26.52 26.40 28.01
CA PHE A 472 25.13 26.69 27.64
C PHE A 472 24.59 27.89 28.40
N VAL A 473 23.82 28.72 27.70
CA VAL A 473 23.11 29.86 28.27
C VAL A 473 21.74 29.38 28.72
N THR A 474 21.44 29.62 29.98
CA THR A 474 20.09 29.48 30.53
C THR A 474 19.44 30.85 30.56
N LEU A 475 18.23 30.95 30.00
CA LEU A 475 17.39 32.13 30.05
C LEU A 475 16.15 31.77 30.85
N LYS A 476 15.87 32.54 31.90
CA LYS A 476 14.65 32.42 32.70
C LYS A 476 13.92 33.75 32.64
N ALA A 477 12.68 33.73 32.17
CA ALA A 477 11.80 34.90 32.21
C ALA A 477 10.73 34.70 33.28
N GLU A 478 10.55 35.72 34.11
CA GLU A 478 9.67 35.71 35.26
C GLU A 478 8.95 37.04 35.36
N ALA A 479 7.64 37.03 35.49
CA ALA A 479 6.82 38.24 35.61
C ALA A 479 6.35 38.35 37.06
N VAL A 480 6.56 39.50 37.68
CA VAL A 480 6.23 39.75 39.09
C VAL A 480 5.47 41.06 39.22
N ASP A 481 4.41 41.11 40.02
CA ASP A 481 3.70 42.34 40.34
C ASP A 481 4.57 43.30 41.16
N GLY A 482 4.14 44.56 41.28
CA GLY A 482 4.86 45.59 42.04
C GLY A 482 5.02 45.27 43.54
N GLU A 483 4.20 44.36 44.09
CA GLU A 483 4.24 43.96 45.50
C GLU A 483 4.87 42.59 45.75
N GLY A 484 5.28 41.87 44.70
CA GLY A 484 5.91 40.55 44.79
C GLY A 484 4.97 39.40 45.17
N ARG A 485 3.65 39.62 45.15
CA ARG A 485 2.61 38.67 45.56
C ARG A 485 2.21 37.72 44.44
N VAL A 486 2.24 38.18 43.20
CA VAL A 486 1.86 37.42 42.01
C VAL A 486 3.11 37.21 41.18
N ARG A 487 3.42 35.94 40.90
CA ARG A 487 4.62 35.53 40.18
C ARG A 487 4.24 34.55 39.08
N GLU A 488 4.61 34.85 37.86
CA GLU A 488 4.48 33.95 36.72
C GLU A 488 5.84 33.63 36.12
N MET A 489 5.99 32.44 35.57
CA MET A 489 7.20 31.99 34.88
C MET A 489 6.87 31.59 33.45
N LEU A 490 7.65 32.09 32.50
CA LEU A 490 7.51 31.70 31.10
C LEU A 490 7.95 30.23 30.93
N ARG A 491 7.02 29.37 30.55
CA ARG A 491 7.24 27.96 30.20
C ARG A 491 6.97 27.73 28.72
N PHE A 492 7.15 26.48 28.28
CA PHE A 492 6.92 26.07 26.90
C PHE A 492 5.51 26.41 26.39
N SER A 493 4.49 26.33 27.25
CA SER A 493 3.10 26.66 26.91
C SER A 493 2.68 28.10 27.24
N GLY A 494 3.63 28.98 27.53
CA GLY A 494 3.38 30.39 27.88
C GLY A 494 3.61 30.72 29.35
N TRP A 495 3.12 31.88 29.80
CA TRP A 495 3.22 32.32 31.19
C TRP A 495 2.34 31.47 32.11
N GLN A 496 2.89 31.07 33.25
CA GLN A 496 2.17 30.25 34.22
C GLN A 496 2.43 30.72 35.66
N PRO A 497 1.43 30.73 36.54
CA PRO A 497 1.60 31.10 37.94
C PRO A 497 2.56 30.15 38.67
N VAL A 498 3.33 30.72 39.60
CA VAL A 498 4.31 30.00 40.43
C VAL A 498 3.71 29.81 41.83
N ASP A 499 3.21 28.61 42.12
CA ASP A 499 2.72 28.26 43.47
C ASP A 499 3.88 28.21 44.49
N GLU A 500 3.95 29.17 45.41
CA GLU A 500 4.98 29.19 46.47
C GLU A 500 5.00 27.92 47.32
N LYS A 501 3.85 27.25 47.51
CA LYS A 501 3.72 26.03 48.33
C LYS A 501 4.36 24.77 47.74
N LYS A 502 4.75 24.76 46.45
CA LYS A 502 5.44 23.61 45.84
C LYS A 502 6.95 23.80 45.69
N THR A 503 7.47 24.99 45.98
CA THR A 503 8.88 25.32 45.71
C THR A 503 9.90 24.72 46.69
N THR A 504 9.45 24.03 47.75
CA THR A 504 10.37 23.38 48.71
C THR A 504 10.55 21.87 48.52
N GLN A 505 9.80 21.20 47.65
CA GLN A 505 9.99 19.77 47.37
C GLN A 505 9.56 19.41 45.96
N THR A 506 10.44 19.61 44.97
CA THR A 506 10.59 18.66 43.86
C THR A 506 11.88 18.98 43.12
N ASP A 507 13.02 18.68 43.75
CA ASP A 507 14.20 18.30 42.99
C ASP A 507 13.92 16.89 42.43
N SER A 508 12.99 16.81 41.47
CA SER A 508 12.79 15.58 40.71
C SER A 508 14.09 15.38 39.94
N PRO A 509 14.73 14.20 40.02
CA PRO A 509 16.02 14.00 39.38
C PRO A 509 15.89 14.34 37.89
N ARG A 510 16.75 15.27 37.42
CA ARG A 510 16.83 15.73 36.02
C ARG A 510 17.02 14.59 35.03
N PHE A 511 17.39 13.39 35.51
CA PHE A 511 17.70 12.23 34.72
C PHE A 511 16.95 10.99 35.23
N ILE A 512 16.53 10.12 34.33
CA ILE A 512 16.24 8.71 34.61
C ILE A 512 17.58 8.00 34.62
N GLU A 513 17.96 7.43 35.75
CA GLU A 513 19.19 6.66 35.87
C GLU A 513 18.90 5.17 35.72
N ILE A 514 19.55 4.55 34.75
CA ILE A 514 19.63 3.10 34.61
C ILE A 514 21.02 2.71 35.06
N ARG A 515 21.11 1.88 36.10
CA ARG A 515 22.37 1.33 36.62
C ARG A 515 22.27 -0.18 36.77
N GLY A 516 23.29 -0.90 36.34
CA GLY A 516 23.48 -2.32 36.61
C GLY A 516 22.36 -3.22 36.07
N ALA A 517 21.69 -2.83 34.98
CA ALA A 517 20.62 -3.63 34.39
C ALA A 517 21.13 -5.03 34.00
N ARG A 518 20.39 -6.08 34.35
CA ARG A 518 20.84 -7.48 34.22
C ARG A 518 20.06 -8.32 33.20
N ILE A 519 19.00 -7.76 32.60
CA ILE A 519 18.05 -8.47 31.75
C ILE A 519 17.71 -7.59 30.53
N HIS A 520 17.48 -8.21 29.37
CA HIS A 520 17.17 -7.58 28.06
C HIS A 520 18.29 -6.71 27.46
N ASN A 521 17.98 -5.96 26.39
CA ASN A 521 18.91 -5.22 25.53
C ASN A 521 19.70 -4.09 26.24
N LEU A 522 19.46 -3.85 27.53
CA LEU A 522 20.16 -2.86 28.34
C LEU A 522 21.12 -3.49 29.35
N LYS A 523 21.37 -4.81 29.28
CA LYS A 523 22.25 -5.53 30.22
C LYS A 523 23.67 -4.94 30.24
N GLY A 524 24.12 -4.50 31.41
CA GLY A 524 25.45 -3.93 31.64
C GLY A 524 25.60 -2.44 31.27
N VAL A 525 24.52 -1.76 30.91
CA VAL A 525 24.56 -0.34 30.53
C VAL A 525 24.17 0.55 31.71
N ASP A 526 25.08 1.45 32.07
CA ASP A 526 24.85 2.53 33.03
C ASP A 526 24.62 3.84 32.27
N VAL A 527 23.39 4.37 32.28
CA VAL A 527 23.05 5.59 31.54
C VAL A 527 22.13 6.52 32.32
N SER A 528 22.39 7.82 32.21
CA SER A 528 21.52 8.88 32.73
C SER A 528 20.79 9.55 31.57
N ILE A 529 19.48 9.31 31.45
CA ILE A 529 18.62 9.83 30.38
C ILE A 529 17.93 11.11 30.87
N PRO A 530 18.21 12.30 30.31
CA PRO A 530 17.61 13.53 30.79
C PRO A 530 16.09 13.55 30.51
N ARG A 531 15.28 13.99 31.48
CA ARG A 531 13.84 14.19 31.28
C ARG A 531 13.57 15.60 30.74
N ASN A 532 12.56 15.72 29.89
CA ASN A 532 12.07 16.98 29.30
C ASN A 532 13.07 17.70 28.38
N THR A 533 13.99 16.97 27.74
CA THR A 533 14.84 17.48 26.67
C THR A 533 14.66 16.64 25.41
N VAL A 534 14.40 17.31 24.28
CA VAL A 534 14.42 16.72 22.94
C VAL A 534 15.61 17.33 22.22
N THR A 535 16.50 16.50 21.69
CA THR A 535 17.49 16.93 20.69
C THR A 535 16.84 16.77 19.33
N VAL A 536 16.52 17.86 18.65
CA VAL A 536 16.10 17.86 17.25
C VAL A 536 17.35 18.05 16.40
N PHE A 537 17.54 17.22 15.38
CA PHE A 537 18.60 17.37 14.38
C PHE A 537 18.20 18.36 13.29
#